data_AF-A0A438H8U5-F1
#
_entry.id   AF-A0A438H8U5-F1
#
_cell.length_a   1.000
_cell.length_b   1.000
_cell.length_c   1.000
_cell.angle_alpha   90.00
_cell.angle_beta   90.00
_cell.angle_gamma   90.00
#
_symmetry.space_group_name_H-M   'P 1'
#
loop_
_entity.id
_entity.type
_entity.pdbx_description
1 polymer ?
#
loop_
_entity_poly.entity_id
_entity_poly.type
_entity_poly.pdbx_seq_one_letter_code
_entity_poly.pdbx_strand_id
1 'polypeptide(L)'
;MTATIKGFDSFKDLYPGDPFFGSIWKDCINGQPGKYLLHDGFLFKGNQLCVPNWSLREKSIQDMHGGGLGGHFRQDKTYGMVEQEFFWPKMRKDVYKFVKRCQTCQESKGKVQNTSLSTPLPIPTTPWEDKFGTRLQYSTSYHPQTDGQTKVVNRSLGDLLRCLVGENPNQWEAVVAQAEFAYYYSKNQTTSKSLSEVVYGKQSMHLYDLAPLPKMGRNSLKGGNMVDLMKKLHEEIRLKIEE
;
A
#
# COMPACT_ATOMS: atom_id res chain seq x y z
N MET A 1 7.58 -22.34 -43.24
CA MET A 1 8.64 -21.33 -43.39
C MET A 1 9.72 -21.63 -42.37
N THR A 2 10.84 -22.20 -42.78
CA THR A 2 11.99 -22.44 -41.89
C THR A 2 12.82 -21.17 -41.87
N ALA A 3 12.71 -20.38 -40.79
CA ALA A 3 13.55 -19.20 -40.62
C ALA A 3 15.00 -19.66 -40.41
N THR A 4 15.84 -19.51 -41.43
CA THR A 4 17.28 -19.78 -41.33
C THR A 4 17.91 -18.66 -40.50
N ILE A 5 18.11 -18.89 -39.21
CA ILE A 5 18.83 -17.98 -38.34
C ILE A 5 20.29 -17.97 -38.82
N LYS A 6 20.73 -16.89 -39.47
CA LYS A 6 22.13 -16.72 -39.90
C LYS A 6 23.06 -16.93 -38.69
N GLY A 7 23.97 -17.90 -38.80
CA GLY A 7 24.94 -18.25 -37.75
C GLY A 7 24.51 -19.39 -36.81
N PHE A 8 23.29 -19.92 -36.94
CA PHE A 8 22.86 -21.09 -36.17
C PHE A 8 23.67 -22.35 -36.51
N ASP A 9 24.13 -22.50 -37.75
CA ASP A 9 24.95 -23.65 -38.16
C ASP A 9 26.38 -23.61 -37.60
N SER A 10 26.92 -22.41 -37.31
CA SER A 10 28.27 -22.21 -36.76
C SER A 10 28.35 -22.41 -35.25
N PHE A 11 27.20 -22.55 -34.59
CA PHE A 11 27.08 -22.69 -33.15
C PHE A 11 27.68 -24.01 -32.62
N LYS A 12 27.55 -25.09 -33.38
CA LYS A 12 28.08 -26.42 -33.01
C LYS A 12 29.59 -26.43 -32.86
N ASP A 13 30.28 -25.53 -33.56
CA ASP A 13 31.73 -25.40 -33.53
C ASP A 13 32.25 -24.83 -32.20
N LEU A 14 31.36 -24.31 -31.35
CA LEU A 14 31.69 -23.73 -30.05
C LEU A 14 31.72 -24.77 -28.92
N TYR A 15 31.08 -25.93 -29.08
CA TYR A 15 31.04 -26.94 -28.03
C TYR A 15 32.42 -27.43 -27.59
N PRO A 16 33.39 -27.74 -28.50
CA PRO A 16 34.70 -28.22 -28.09
C PRO A 16 35.50 -27.25 -27.20
N GLY A 17 35.28 -25.94 -27.37
CA GLY A 17 35.93 -24.88 -26.61
C GLY A 17 35.14 -24.39 -25.38
N ASP A 18 33.92 -24.89 -25.17
CA ASP A 18 33.10 -24.46 -24.05
C ASP A 18 33.60 -25.08 -22.72
N PRO A 19 33.79 -24.28 -21.66
CA PRO A 19 34.31 -24.78 -20.38
C PRO A 19 33.48 -25.87 -19.71
N PHE A 20 32.17 -25.95 -20.01
CA PHE A 20 31.27 -26.93 -19.42
C PHE A 20 30.90 -28.04 -20.41
N PHE A 21 30.57 -27.67 -21.65
CA PHE A 21 30.13 -28.64 -22.65
C PHE A 21 31.29 -29.33 -23.38
N GLY A 22 32.53 -28.83 -23.30
CA GLY A 22 33.64 -29.38 -24.07
C GLY A 22 34.00 -30.84 -23.74
N SER A 23 33.95 -31.24 -22.47
CA SER A 23 34.13 -32.66 -22.10
C SER A 23 32.93 -33.50 -22.52
N ILE A 24 31.71 -33.03 -22.23
CA ILE A 24 30.45 -33.69 -22.56
C ILE A 24 30.35 -33.96 -24.07
N TRP A 25 30.75 -32.99 -24.88
CA TRP A 25 30.77 -33.09 -26.33
C TRP A 25 31.70 -34.21 -26.81
N LYS A 26 32.91 -34.30 -26.24
CA LYS A 26 33.88 -35.37 -26.58
C LYS A 26 33.33 -36.74 -26.19
N ASP A 27 32.75 -36.86 -25.01
CA ASP A 27 32.18 -38.12 -24.53
C ASP A 27 31.03 -38.59 -25.44
N CYS A 28 30.15 -37.68 -25.85
CA CYS A 28 29.05 -37.98 -26.77
C CYS A 28 29.54 -38.36 -28.17
N ILE A 29 30.57 -37.70 -28.72
CA ILE A 29 31.18 -38.09 -30.00
C ILE A 29 31.78 -39.50 -29.94
N ASN A 30 32.39 -39.84 -28.81
CA ASN A 30 32.98 -41.16 -28.58
C ASN A 30 31.93 -42.25 -28.28
N GLY A 31 30.63 -41.93 -28.37
CA GLY A 31 29.54 -42.88 -28.18
C GLY A 31 29.34 -43.31 -26.73
N GLN A 32 29.81 -42.54 -25.75
CA GLN A 32 29.62 -42.88 -24.34
C GLN A 32 28.15 -42.65 -23.92
N PRO A 33 27.54 -43.62 -23.21
CA PRO A 33 26.19 -43.44 -22.68
C PRO A 33 26.21 -42.38 -21.58
N GLY A 34 25.30 -41.40 -21.66
CA GLY A 34 25.28 -40.29 -20.73
C GLY A 34 23.94 -39.56 -20.69
N LYS A 35 23.86 -38.55 -19.82
CA LYS A 35 22.68 -37.67 -19.65
C LYS A 35 22.43 -36.76 -20.85
N TYR A 36 23.42 -36.64 -21.74
CA TYR A 36 23.38 -35.75 -22.88
C TYR A 36 23.40 -36.56 -24.17
N LEU A 37 22.65 -36.09 -25.16
CA LEU A 37 22.53 -36.71 -26.48
C LEU A 37 23.07 -35.77 -27.54
N LEU A 38 23.77 -36.33 -28.52
CA LEU A 38 24.24 -35.60 -29.69
C LEU A 38 23.32 -35.91 -30.86
N HIS A 39 22.70 -34.89 -31.44
CA HIS A 39 21.82 -35.03 -32.61
C HIS A 39 22.15 -33.93 -33.62
N ASP A 40 22.51 -34.31 -34.86
CA ASP A 40 22.91 -33.38 -35.94
C ASP A 40 23.99 -32.36 -35.54
N GLY A 41 24.88 -32.72 -34.61
CA GLY A 41 25.92 -31.81 -34.09
C GLY A 41 25.42 -30.84 -33.01
N PHE A 42 24.26 -31.08 -32.41
CA PHE A 42 23.74 -30.31 -31.28
C PHE A 42 23.64 -31.17 -30.04
N LEU A 43 24.02 -30.62 -28.89
CA LEU A 43 23.84 -31.30 -27.61
C LEU A 43 22.44 -31.05 -27.07
N PHE A 44 21.82 -32.12 -26.60
CA PHE A 44 20.53 -32.10 -25.93
C PHE A 44 20.63 -32.70 -24.53
N LYS A 45 19.84 -32.16 -23.61
CA LYS A 45 19.63 -32.72 -22.27
C LYS A 45 18.14 -32.98 -22.10
N GLY A 46 17.72 -34.23 -22.29
CA GLY A 46 16.30 -34.52 -22.50
C GLY A 46 15.81 -33.80 -23.76
N ASN A 47 14.77 -32.97 -23.64
CA ASN A 47 14.22 -32.19 -24.77
C ASN A 47 14.80 -30.77 -24.89
N GLN A 48 15.75 -30.40 -24.03
CA GLN A 48 16.32 -29.05 -24.00
C GLN A 48 17.59 -28.97 -24.86
N LEU A 49 17.69 -27.95 -25.71
CA LEU A 49 18.90 -27.66 -26.46
C LEU A 49 19.97 -27.05 -25.54
N CYS A 50 21.16 -27.65 -25.50
CA CYS A 50 22.29 -27.18 -24.70
C CYS A 50 22.99 -26.00 -25.38
N VAL A 51 23.02 -24.84 -24.73
CA VAL A 51 23.59 -23.61 -25.31
C VAL A 51 24.98 -23.32 -24.71
N PRO A 52 26.10 -23.44 -25.46
CA PRO A 52 27.43 -23.01 -25.04
C PRO A 52 27.50 -21.50 -24.78
N ASN A 53 28.61 -21.05 -24.22
CA ASN A 53 28.81 -19.67 -23.79
C ASN A 53 28.92 -18.72 -25.00
N TRP A 54 27.77 -18.27 -25.49
CA TRP A 54 27.62 -17.47 -26.70
C TRP A 54 26.44 -16.49 -26.58
N SER A 55 26.38 -15.50 -27.47
CA SER A 55 25.32 -14.47 -27.53
C SER A 55 23.90 -15.03 -27.71
N LEU A 56 23.77 -16.27 -28.17
CA LEU A 56 22.48 -16.96 -28.30
C LEU A 56 21.79 -17.11 -26.93
N ARG A 57 22.53 -17.27 -25.83
CA ARG A 57 21.92 -17.31 -24.49
C ARG A 57 21.13 -16.04 -24.20
N GLU A 58 21.75 -14.88 -24.41
CA GLU A 58 21.11 -13.59 -24.18
C GLU A 58 19.96 -13.34 -25.15
N LYS A 59 20.13 -13.72 -26.42
CA LYS A 59 19.07 -13.62 -27.43
C LYS A 59 17.85 -14.49 -27.09
N SER A 60 18.07 -15.73 -26.66
CA SER A 60 16.99 -16.62 -26.20
C SER A 60 16.25 -16.03 -25.00
N ILE A 61 16.96 -15.44 -24.03
CA ILE A 61 16.31 -14.76 -22.88
C ILE A 61 15.52 -13.55 -23.36
N GLN A 62 16.10 -12.74 -24.25
CA GLN A 62 15.45 -11.54 -24.79
C GLN A 62 14.14 -11.89 -25.48
N ASP A 63 14.15 -12.91 -26.35
CA ASP A 63 12.97 -13.30 -27.13
C ASP A 63 11.85 -13.84 -26.24
N MET A 64 12.19 -14.62 -25.20
CA MET A 64 11.22 -15.14 -24.23
C MET A 64 10.75 -14.07 -23.22
N HIS A 65 11.57 -13.07 -22.93
CA HIS A 65 11.22 -12.01 -21.98
C HIS A 65 10.40 -10.90 -22.63
N GLY A 66 10.90 -10.30 -23.70
CA GLY A 66 10.33 -9.10 -24.33
C GLY A 66 10.45 -9.08 -25.86
N GLY A 67 10.71 -10.23 -26.50
CA GLY A 67 10.61 -10.36 -27.95
C GLY A 67 9.15 -10.31 -28.42
N GLY A 68 8.91 -10.50 -29.72
CA GLY A 68 7.56 -10.39 -30.30
C GLY A 68 6.51 -11.36 -29.73
N LEU A 69 6.94 -12.42 -29.03
CA LEU A 69 6.07 -13.37 -28.31
C LEU A 69 6.20 -13.25 -26.77
N GLY A 70 7.05 -12.33 -26.28
CA GLY A 70 7.34 -12.11 -24.87
C GLY A 70 6.37 -11.12 -24.23
N GLY A 71 6.05 -11.33 -22.95
CA GLY A 71 5.10 -10.50 -22.20
C GLY A 71 5.72 -9.66 -21.07
N HIS A 72 7.04 -9.44 -21.09
CA HIS A 72 7.80 -8.82 -19.98
C HIS A 72 7.54 -9.48 -18.62
N PHE A 73 7.44 -10.82 -18.63
CA PHE A 73 7.10 -11.59 -17.45
C PHE A 73 8.14 -11.45 -16.33
N ARG A 74 7.70 -11.74 -15.10
CA ARG A 74 8.59 -11.81 -13.93
C ARG A 74 9.63 -12.92 -14.10
N GLN A 75 10.73 -12.76 -13.37
CA GLN A 75 11.95 -13.57 -13.48
C GLN A 75 11.71 -15.08 -13.48
N ASP A 76 10.86 -15.59 -12.57
CA ASP A 76 10.54 -17.02 -12.49
C ASP A 76 9.79 -17.55 -13.72
N LYS A 77 8.82 -16.77 -14.21
CA LYS A 77 8.04 -17.16 -15.38
C LYS A 77 8.90 -17.12 -16.66
N THR A 78 9.75 -16.11 -16.80
CA THR A 78 10.74 -16.06 -17.88
C THR A 78 11.71 -17.25 -17.79
N TYR A 79 12.18 -17.61 -16.59
CA TYR A 79 13.03 -18.78 -16.41
C TYR A 79 12.33 -20.08 -16.85
N GLY A 80 11.09 -20.30 -16.41
CA GLY A 80 10.32 -21.49 -16.78
C GLY A 80 10.09 -21.61 -18.30
N MET A 81 9.88 -20.49 -18.99
CA MET A 81 9.77 -20.48 -20.45
C MET A 81 11.09 -20.85 -21.14
N VAL A 82 12.21 -20.29 -20.68
CA VAL A 82 13.53 -20.61 -21.24
C VAL A 82 13.90 -22.07 -20.95
N GLU A 83 13.53 -22.60 -19.78
CA GLU A 83 13.81 -23.98 -19.36
C GLU A 83 13.02 -25.03 -20.16
N GLN A 84 11.94 -24.66 -20.85
CA GLN A 84 11.23 -25.62 -21.71
C GLN A 84 12.06 -26.00 -22.94
N GLU A 85 12.81 -25.05 -23.51
CA GLU A 85 13.46 -25.20 -24.81
C GLU A 85 14.99 -25.30 -24.70
N PHE A 86 15.59 -24.67 -23.69
CA PHE A 86 17.05 -24.52 -23.61
C PHE A 86 17.63 -24.94 -22.26
N PHE A 87 18.93 -25.25 -22.26
CA PHE A 87 19.69 -25.54 -21.06
C PHE A 87 21.11 -24.96 -21.13
N TRP A 88 21.58 -24.35 -20.03
CA TRP A 88 23.00 -24.10 -19.80
C TRP A 88 23.31 -23.93 -18.30
N PRO A 89 24.59 -24.07 -17.89
CA PRO A 89 24.98 -23.86 -16.50
C PRO A 89 24.66 -22.45 -16.03
N LYS A 90 24.09 -22.33 -14.83
CA LYS A 90 23.73 -21.04 -14.19
C LYS A 90 22.69 -20.22 -14.98
N MET A 91 21.91 -20.85 -15.87
CA MET A 91 20.84 -20.20 -16.65
C MET A 91 19.88 -19.34 -15.83
N ARG A 92 19.44 -19.82 -14.66
CA ARG A 92 18.58 -19.04 -13.76
C ARG A 92 19.19 -17.70 -13.38
N LYS A 93 20.50 -17.67 -13.09
CA LYS A 93 21.23 -16.45 -12.74
C LYS A 93 21.27 -15.47 -13.91
N ASP A 94 21.48 -15.97 -15.12
CA ASP A 94 21.55 -15.15 -16.33
C ASP A 94 20.19 -14.55 -16.67
N VAL A 95 19.12 -15.36 -16.63
CA VAL A 95 17.73 -14.91 -16.81
C VAL A 95 17.38 -13.80 -15.81
N TYR A 96 17.67 -14.02 -14.54
CA TYR A 96 17.37 -13.06 -13.47
C TYR A 96 18.11 -11.75 -13.68
N LYS A 97 19.40 -11.83 -14.04
CA LYS A 97 20.24 -10.66 -14.30
C LYS A 97 19.73 -9.87 -15.50
N PHE A 98 19.30 -10.55 -16.56
CA PHE A 98 18.71 -9.92 -17.74
C PHE A 98 17.42 -9.18 -17.40
N VAL A 99 16.44 -9.87 -16.81
CA VAL A 99 15.14 -9.28 -16.43
C VAL A 99 15.30 -8.13 -15.43
N LYS A 100 16.28 -8.21 -14.51
CA LYS A 100 16.58 -7.11 -13.58
C LYS A 100 17.09 -5.85 -14.30
N ARG A 101 17.70 -5.97 -15.47
CA ARG A 101 18.22 -4.85 -16.27
C ARG A 101 17.25 -4.36 -17.34
N CYS A 102 16.13 -5.06 -17.56
CA CYS A 102 15.13 -4.66 -18.55
C CYS A 102 14.52 -3.30 -18.18
N GLN A 103 14.77 -2.28 -19.00
CA GLN A 103 14.30 -0.90 -18.79
C GLN A 103 12.77 -0.84 -18.70
N THR A 104 12.06 -1.46 -19.64
CA THR A 104 10.58 -1.54 -19.65
C THR A 104 10.03 -2.08 -18.33
N CYS A 105 10.66 -3.11 -17.77
CA CYS A 105 10.26 -3.68 -16.48
C CYS A 105 10.67 -2.81 -15.28
N GLN A 106 11.73 -2.01 -15.38
CA GLN A 106 12.13 -1.10 -14.30
C GLN A 106 11.24 0.14 -14.23
N GLU A 107 10.88 0.70 -15.39
CA GLU A 107 10.02 1.89 -15.49
C GLU A 107 8.57 1.58 -15.08
N SER A 108 8.06 0.39 -15.44
CA SER A 108 6.72 -0.06 -15.08
C SER A 108 6.57 -0.49 -13.62
N LYS A 109 7.67 -0.75 -12.90
CA LYS A 109 7.61 -1.08 -11.48
C LYS A 109 7.30 0.17 -10.68
N GLY A 110 6.09 0.21 -10.10
CA GLY A 110 5.75 1.20 -9.09
C GLY A 110 6.77 1.18 -7.95
N LYS A 111 7.33 2.34 -7.61
CA LYS A 111 8.15 2.49 -6.41
C LYS A 111 7.22 2.29 -5.21
N VAL A 112 7.47 1.26 -4.40
CA VAL A 112 6.87 1.18 -3.07
C VAL A 112 7.44 2.35 -2.28
N GLN A 113 6.61 3.35 -2.00
CA GLN A 113 6.96 4.36 -1.03
C GLN A 113 6.79 3.72 0.34
N ASN A 114 7.89 3.51 1.05
CA ASN A 114 7.84 3.25 2.47
C ASN A 114 7.24 4.52 3.09
N THR A 115 5.97 4.48 3.50
CA THR A 115 5.37 5.51 4.33
C THR A 115 6.11 5.49 5.67
N SER A 116 7.21 6.24 5.75
CA SER A 116 7.87 6.51 7.02
C SER A 116 6.83 7.11 7.96
N LEU A 117 6.82 6.63 9.22
CA LEU A 117 5.96 7.15 10.28
C LEU A 117 6.06 8.68 10.27
N SER A 118 4.97 9.36 9.95
CA SER A 118 4.96 10.82 9.92
C SER A 118 5.28 11.31 11.33
N THR A 119 6.43 11.96 11.51
CA THR A 119 6.77 12.57 12.78
C THR A 119 5.70 13.64 13.04
N PRO A 120 4.89 13.52 14.12
CA PRO A 120 3.87 14.51 14.39
C PRO A 120 4.53 15.86 14.61
N LEU A 121 3.90 16.93 14.09
CA LEU A 121 4.33 18.29 14.37
C LEU A 121 4.40 18.49 15.90
N PRO A 122 5.41 19.23 16.40
CA PRO A 122 5.49 19.54 17.83
C PRO A 122 4.19 20.21 18.26
N ILE A 123 3.67 19.79 19.41
CA ILE A 123 2.46 20.40 19.98
C ILE A 123 2.83 21.84 20.37
N PRO A 124 2.15 22.87 19.84
CA PRO A 124 2.42 24.25 20.20
C PRO A 124 2.24 24.47 21.71
N THR A 125 3.10 25.28 22.34
CA THR A 125 2.99 25.52 23.79
C THR A 125 1.98 26.60 24.15
N THR A 126 1.67 27.49 23.21
CA THR A 126 0.68 28.56 23.39
C THR A 126 -0.19 28.74 22.13
N PRO A 127 -1.47 29.14 22.29
CA PRO A 127 -2.27 29.55 21.14
C PRO A 127 -1.63 30.77 20.46
N TRP A 128 -1.55 30.72 19.12
CA TRP A 128 -1.07 31.84 18.29
C TRP A 128 0.42 32.19 18.48
N GLU A 129 1.26 31.21 18.80
CA GLU A 129 2.72 31.35 18.73
C GLU A 129 3.12 31.99 17.37
N ASP A 130 3.94 33.05 17.39
CA ASP A 130 4.38 33.85 16.23
C ASP A 130 3.46 35.00 15.75
N LYS A 131 2.91 35.80 16.68
CA LYS A 131 1.98 36.88 16.32
C LYS A 131 2.50 38.01 15.40
N PHE A 132 3.81 38.18 15.15
CA PHE A 132 4.31 39.23 14.22
C PHE A 132 5.66 38.91 13.53
N GLY A 133 5.97 37.62 13.28
CA GLY A 133 7.20 37.18 12.63
C GLY A 133 7.01 35.94 11.74
N THR A 134 5.82 35.81 11.12
CA THR A 134 5.34 34.58 10.48
C THR A 134 6.31 33.95 9.49
N ARG A 135 6.75 32.72 9.77
CA ARG A 135 7.55 31.90 8.86
C ARG A 135 6.71 30.84 8.14
N LEU A 136 6.66 30.90 6.81
CA LEU A 136 5.99 29.90 5.99
C LEU A 136 6.72 28.55 6.08
N GLN A 137 6.00 27.51 6.50
CA GLN A 137 6.45 26.12 6.46
C GLN A 137 5.73 25.40 5.33
N TYR A 138 6.47 24.94 4.32
CA TYR A 138 5.90 24.25 3.16
C TYR A 138 5.96 22.73 3.34
N SER A 139 4.89 22.04 2.95
CA SER A 139 4.92 20.59 2.74
C SER A 139 5.66 20.25 1.45
N THR A 140 6.23 19.04 1.39
CA THR A 140 6.81 18.53 0.14
C THR A 140 5.70 18.23 -0.87
N SER A 141 5.97 18.46 -2.17
CA SER A 141 5.00 18.22 -3.24
C SER A 141 4.49 16.77 -3.20
N TYR A 142 3.17 16.61 -3.33
CA TYR A 142 2.50 15.31 -3.28
C TYR A 142 2.71 14.50 -1.99
N HIS A 143 3.05 15.15 -0.87
CA HIS A 143 3.17 14.50 0.45
C HIS A 143 2.14 15.06 1.43
N PRO A 144 0.86 14.68 1.27
CA PRO A 144 -0.20 15.31 2.03
C PRO A 144 -0.20 14.81 3.50
N GLN A 145 0.60 13.81 3.86
CA GLN A 145 0.82 13.37 5.26
C GLN A 145 1.56 14.43 6.10
N THR A 146 2.30 15.36 5.49
CA THR A 146 3.04 16.40 6.24
C THR A 146 2.13 17.30 7.05
N ASP A 147 0.91 17.53 6.57
CA ASP A 147 -0.13 18.31 7.27
C ASP A 147 -1.31 17.41 7.69
N GLY A 148 -0.96 16.32 8.40
CA GLY A 148 -1.94 15.35 8.88
C GLY A 148 -2.96 15.94 9.86
N GLN A 149 -2.58 16.94 10.65
CA GLN A 149 -3.46 17.58 11.63
C GLN A 149 -4.61 18.32 10.94
N THR A 150 -4.32 19.19 9.96
CA THR A 150 -5.35 19.90 9.20
C THR A 150 -6.27 18.94 8.45
N LYS A 151 -5.73 17.83 7.92
CA LYS A 151 -6.55 16.80 7.28
C LYS A 151 -7.55 16.15 8.24
N VAL A 152 -7.15 15.87 9.46
CA VAL A 152 -8.05 15.26 10.46
C VAL A 152 -9.17 16.23 10.81
N VAL A 153 -8.85 17.50 11.04
CA VAL A 153 -9.83 18.56 11.30
C VAL A 153 -10.79 18.73 10.12
N ASN A 154 -10.26 18.83 8.90
CA ASN A 154 -11.07 18.98 7.69
C ASN A 154 -12.01 17.79 7.46
N ARG A 155 -11.58 16.57 7.79
CA ARG A 155 -12.44 15.39 7.73
C ARG A 155 -13.59 15.50 8.74
N SER A 156 -13.29 15.80 10.00
CA SER A 156 -14.32 15.95 11.05
C SER A 156 -15.33 17.04 10.72
N LEU A 157 -14.87 18.22 10.27
CA LEU A 157 -15.74 19.31 9.83
C LEU A 157 -16.55 18.93 8.59
N GLY A 158 -15.95 18.24 7.63
CA GLY A 158 -16.65 17.75 6.44
C GLY A 158 -17.74 16.73 6.76
N ASP A 159 -17.52 15.88 7.76
CA ASP A 159 -18.50 14.92 8.25
C ASP A 159 -19.68 15.64 8.95
N LEU A 160 -19.38 16.62 9.81
CA LEU A 160 -20.38 17.49 10.44
C LEU A 160 -21.23 18.26 9.42
N LEU A 161 -20.58 18.85 8.41
CA LEU A 161 -21.26 19.59 7.35
C LEU A 161 -22.18 18.67 6.54
N ARG A 162 -21.74 17.45 6.20
CA ARG A 162 -22.59 16.47 5.50
C ARG A 162 -23.85 16.13 6.31
N CYS A 163 -23.75 16.04 7.63
CA CYS A 163 -24.91 15.83 8.49
C CYS A 163 -25.86 17.04 8.54
N LEU A 164 -25.33 18.26 8.61
CA LEU A 164 -26.11 19.50 8.75
C LEU A 164 -26.78 19.95 7.44
N VAL A 165 -26.11 19.72 6.32
CA VAL A 165 -26.56 20.13 4.99
C VAL A 165 -27.68 19.24 4.47
N GLY A 166 -27.72 17.96 4.87
CA GLY A 166 -28.74 16.99 4.44
C GLY A 166 -28.78 16.86 2.92
N GLU A 167 -29.98 16.99 2.34
CA GLU A 167 -30.21 16.85 0.89
C GLU A 167 -29.91 18.12 0.07
N ASN A 168 -29.65 19.26 0.74
CA ASN A 168 -29.53 20.57 0.08
C ASN A 168 -28.10 21.11 0.12
N PRO A 169 -27.17 20.64 -0.73
CA PRO A 169 -25.75 21.01 -0.70
C PRO A 169 -25.48 22.53 -0.75
N ASN A 170 -26.37 23.30 -1.37
CA ASN A 170 -26.19 24.75 -1.55
C ASN A 170 -26.34 25.57 -0.26
N GLN A 171 -26.83 24.99 0.84
CA GLN A 171 -27.00 25.71 2.11
C GLN A 171 -25.78 25.61 3.03
N TRP A 172 -24.68 24.99 2.58
CA TRP A 172 -23.49 24.75 3.42
C TRP A 172 -22.98 26.03 4.10
N GLU A 173 -23.00 27.18 3.41
CA GLU A 173 -22.59 28.47 3.96
C GLU A 173 -23.37 28.86 5.22
N ALA A 174 -24.68 28.58 5.26
CA ALA A 174 -25.55 28.93 6.39
C ALA A 174 -25.28 28.05 7.63
N VAL A 175 -24.74 26.83 7.43
CA VAL A 175 -24.50 25.87 8.51
C VAL A 175 -23.04 25.77 8.92
N VAL A 176 -22.11 26.43 8.22
CA VAL A 176 -20.68 26.46 8.57
C VAL A 176 -20.45 26.97 9.99
N ALA A 177 -21.10 28.08 10.36
CA ALA A 177 -20.97 28.64 11.71
C ALA A 177 -21.49 27.67 12.79
N GLN A 178 -22.53 26.89 12.48
CA GLN A 178 -23.07 25.86 13.38
C GLN A 178 -22.10 24.68 13.51
N ALA A 179 -21.52 24.23 12.39
CA ALA A 179 -20.53 23.15 12.36
C ALA A 179 -19.26 23.53 13.14
N GLU A 180 -18.77 24.76 12.95
CA GLU A 180 -17.65 25.32 13.70
C GLU A 180 -17.97 25.35 15.19
N PHE A 181 -19.11 25.93 15.59
CA PHE A 181 -19.50 25.99 16.99
C PHE A 181 -19.61 24.60 17.63
N ALA A 182 -20.26 23.65 16.95
CA ALA A 182 -20.38 22.27 17.42
C ALA A 182 -19.02 21.61 17.60
N TYR A 183 -18.08 21.83 16.67
CA TYR A 183 -16.71 21.34 16.78
C TYR A 183 -15.96 21.98 17.95
N TYR A 184 -16.07 23.31 18.14
CA TYR A 184 -15.43 24.02 19.25
C TYR A 184 -15.95 23.61 20.64
N TYR A 185 -17.22 23.21 20.72
CA TYR A 185 -17.88 22.80 21.96
C TYR A 185 -17.66 21.31 22.28
N SER A 186 -17.50 20.45 21.27
CA SER A 186 -17.38 19.01 21.44
C SER A 186 -16.10 18.60 22.15
N LYS A 187 -16.20 17.62 23.06
CA LYS A 187 -15.04 17.08 23.79
C LYS A 187 -14.34 16.02 22.95
N ASN A 188 -13.02 16.14 22.82
CA ASN A 188 -12.19 15.09 22.25
C ASN A 188 -12.08 13.92 23.24
N GLN A 189 -12.21 12.67 22.75
CA GLN A 189 -12.19 11.49 23.61
C GLN A 189 -10.86 11.30 24.35
N THR A 190 -9.74 11.59 23.71
CA THR A 190 -8.40 11.37 24.27
C THR A 190 -8.06 12.42 25.32
N THR A 191 -8.36 13.70 25.07
CA THR A 191 -8.03 14.79 26.00
C THR A 191 -9.14 15.07 27.01
N SER A 192 -10.37 14.58 26.76
CA SER A 192 -11.59 14.90 27.52
C SER A 192 -11.89 16.41 27.62
N LYS A 193 -11.28 17.23 26.76
CA LYS A 193 -11.43 18.69 26.70
C LYS A 193 -12.02 19.12 25.36
N SER A 194 -12.79 20.20 25.38
CA SER A 194 -13.24 20.89 24.16
C SER A 194 -12.17 21.84 23.64
N LEU A 195 -12.27 22.22 22.36
CA LEU A 195 -11.34 23.21 21.79
C LEU A 195 -11.49 24.58 22.47
N SER A 196 -12.72 24.96 22.84
CA SER A 196 -12.96 26.21 23.58
C SER A 196 -12.28 26.24 24.95
N GLU A 197 -12.30 25.12 25.69
CA GLU A 197 -11.57 24.98 26.95
C GLU A 197 -10.05 25.11 26.75
N VAL A 198 -9.51 24.52 25.68
CA VAL A 198 -8.07 24.54 25.39
C VAL A 198 -7.60 25.93 24.96
N VAL A 199 -8.37 26.63 24.12
CA VAL A 199 -7.96 27.92 23.56
C VAL A 199 -8.24 29.08 24.51
N TYR A 200 -9.38 29.06 25.21
CA TYR A 200 -9.86 30.18 26.02
C TYR A 200 -9.91 29.89 27.53
N GLY A 201 -9.57 28.67 27.96
CA GLY A 201 -9.62 28.27 29.37
C GLY A 201 -11.03 28.10 29.93
N LYS A 202 -12.09 28.24 29.12
CA LYS A 202 -13.48 28.10 29.52
C LYS A 202 -14.33 27.51 28.40
N GLN A 203 -15.38 26.79 28.77
CA GLN A 203 -16.38 26.33 27.80
C GLN A 203 -17.17 27.54 27.27
N SER A 204 -17.32 27.63 25.95
CA SER A 204 -18.22 28.61 25.33
C SER A 204 -19.67 28.32 25.74
N MET A 205 -20.41 29.32 26.20
CA MET A 205 -21.82 29.18 26.58
C MET A 205 -22.68 28.92 25.34
N HIS A 206 -23.57 27.91 25.38
CA HIS A 206 -24.57 27.71 24.35
C HIS A 206 -25.71 28.74 24.50
N LEU A 207 -26.37 29.09 23.40
CA LEU A 207 -27.61 29.88 23.44
C LEU A 207 -28.70 29.26 24.35
N TYR A 208 -28.68 27.94 24.55
CA TYR A 208 -29.62 27.23 25.42
C TYR A 208 -29.20 27.29 26.89
N ASP A 209 -27.90 27.48 27.18
CA ASP A 209 -27.40 27.69 28.55
C ASP A 209 -27.76 29.08 29.08
N LEU A 210 -28.06 30.03 28.18
CA LEU A 210 -28.53 31.37 28.51
C LEU A 210 -30.05 31.44 28.67
N ALA A 211 -30.80 30.43 28.19
CA ALA A 211 -32.24 30.41 28.34
C ALA A 211 -32.59 30.09 29.80
N PRO A 212 -33.35 30.93 30.51
CA PRO A 212 -33.82 30.59 31.84
C PRO A 212 -34.72 29.36 31.73
N LEU A 213 -34.23 28.21 32.20
CA LEU A 213 -35.04 27.01 32.26
C LEU A 213 -36.28 27.29 33.13
N PRO A 214 -37.49 26.91 32.69
CA PRO A 214 -38.65 27.00 33.55
C PRO A 214 -38.37 26.19 34.81
N LYS A 215 -38.46 26.83 35.98
CA LYS A 215 -38.43 26.11 37.25
C LYS A 215 -39.64 25.18 37.27
N MET A 216 -39.43 23.91 36.92
CA MET A 216 -40.45 22.87 36.98
C MET A 216 -40.95 22.79 38.42
N GLY A 217 -42.13 23.37 38.65
CA GLY A 217 -42.76 23.39 39.96
C GLY A 217 -43.20 21.99 40.36
N ARG A 218 -42.68 21.53 41.51
CA ARG A 218 -43.07 20.35 42.29
C ARG A 218 -43.16 19.03 41.52
N ASN A 219 -42.21 18.15 41.82
CA ASN A 219 -42.24 16.72 41.49
C ASN A 219 -43.64 16.15 41.73
N SER A 220 -44.26 15.60 40.69
CA SER A 220 -45.51 14.85 40.81
C SER A 220 -45.30 13.70 41.80
N LEU A 221 -46.17 13.58 42.83
CA LEU A 221 -46.13 12.46 43.80
C LEU A 221 -46.13 11.10 43.09
N LYS A 222 -46.83 10.98 41.95
CA LYS A 222 -46.83 9.78 41.10
C LYS A 222 -45.46 9.48 40.49
N GLY A 223 -44.71 10.51 40.11
CA GLY A 223 -43.36 10.36 39.56
C GLY A 223 -42.35 9.89 40.61
N GLY A 224 -42.42 10.43 41.83
CA GLY A 224 -41.61 9.96 42.96
C GLY A 224 -41.87 8.49 43.27
N ASN A 225 -43.14 8.11 43.41
CA ASN A 225 -43.55 6.74 43.70
C ASN A 225 -43.11 5.75 42.62
N MET A 226 -43.13 6.14 41.34
CA MET A 226 -42.67 5.31 40.23
C MET A 226 -41.15 5.09 40.24
N VAL A 227 -40.38 6.13 40.58
CA VAL A 227 -38.92 6.03 40.72
C VAL A 227 -38.54 5.11 41.88
N ASP A 228 -39.23 5.20 43.00
CA ASP A 228 -38.97 4.34 44.16
C ASP A 228 -39.36 2.88 43.89
N LEU A 229 -40.44 2.64 43.14
CA LEU A 229 -40.83 1.31 42.68
C LEU A 229 -39.78 0.73 41.71
N MET A 230 -39.30 1.54 40.76
CA MET A 230 -38.27 1.11 39.80
C MET A 230 -36.94 0.77 40.48
N LYS A 231 -36.55 1.50 41.52
CA LYS A 231 -35.35 1.20 42.32
C LYS A 231 -35.50 -0.11 43.08
N LYS A 232 -36.65 -0.34 43.72
CA LYS A 232 -36.93 -1.62 44.41
C LYS A 232 -36.89 -2.80 43.45
N LEU A 233 -37.49 -2.67 42.28
CA LEU A 233 -37.51 -3.74 41.28
C LEU A 233 -36.11 -4.07 40.75
N HIS A 234 -35.27 -3.05 40.53
CA HIS A 234 -33.88 -3.27 40.12
C HIS A 234 -33.05 -3.97 41.20
N GLU A 235 -33.25 -3.62 42.47
CA GLU A 235 -32.55 -4.28 43.58
C GLU A 235 -32.99 -5.75 43.72
N GLU A 236 -34.28 -6.01 43.56
CA GLU A 236 -34.84 -7.37 43.61
C GLU A 236 -34.33 -8.26 42.46
N ILE A 237 -34.21 -7.70 41.26
CA ILE A 237 -33.61 -8.37 40.10
C ILE A 237 -32.12 -8.60 40.34
N ARG A 238 -31.41 -7.62 40.88
CA ARG A 238 -29.98 -7.72 41.16
C ARG A 238 -29.69 -8.86 42.14
N LEU A 239 -30.44 -8.94 43.25
CA LEU A 239 -30.29 -10.00 44.24
C LEU A 239 -30.57 -11.40 43.66
N LYS A 240 -31.51 -11.51 42.72
CA LYS A 240 -31.82 -12.78 42.00
C LYS A 240 -30.77 -13.20 40.97
N ILE A 241 -29.95 -12.28 40.49
CA ILE A 241 -28.86 -12.56 39.54
C ILE A 241 -27.57 -12.92 40.29
N GLU A 242 -27.46 -12.51 41.55
CA GLU A 242 -26.30 -12.79 42.42
C GLU A 242 -26.45 -14.12 43.23
N GLU A 243 -27.60 -14.82 43.14
CA GLU A 243 -27.81 -16.23 43.58
C GLU A 243 -27.47 -17.25 42.47
#